data_AF-A0A382EF78-F1
#
_entry.id   AF-A0A382EF78-F1
#
_cell.length_a   1.000
_cell.length_b   1.000
_cell.length_c   1.000
_cell.angle_alpha   90.00
_cell.angle_beta   90.00
_cell.angle_gamma   90.00
#
_symmetry.space_group_name_H-M   'P 1'
#
loop_
_entity.id
_entity.type
_entity.pdbx_description
1 polymer ?
#
loop_
_entity_poly.entity_id
_entity_poly.type
_entity_poly.pdbx_seq_one_letter_code
_entity_poly.pdbx_strand_id
1 'polypeptide(L)'
;VGDVLTSLILFWGLMLLTYFLMQNGLSIFNDVTKSMSHFMLEKALGPGIDLVEGRDGSASKAWFIQGMLWLIAASTLAFEGLWLKQDPTALHSLSAWGYDPTASSLIYASTYAALYGGIGMLLIGSSLHIMPRLAGTELASERNATLVSFLWTLSVLILVVAAHDSEILGVNIFLIGTGMHALGFIAIVINLLLTISDRQRALPVPGWLIIMGMLADPISTAATIITGSIQTGAGQWLLAHMIG
;
A
#
# COMPACT_ATOMS: atom_id res chain seq x y z
N VAL A 1 16.76 15.39 17.96
CA VAL A 1 16.61 14.21 18.85
C VAL A 1 15.25 14.19 19.54
N GLY A 2 14.75 15.32 20.07
CA GLY A 2 13.43 15.41 20.71
C GLY A 2 12.26 15.00 19.81
N ASP A 3 12.21 15.49 18.57
CA ASP A 3 11.09 15.22 17.65
C ASP A 3 11.00 13.73 17.25
N VAL A 4 12.14 13.13 16.92
CA VAL A 4 12.24 11.70 16.54
C VAL A 4 11.77 10.79 17.67
N LEU A 5 12.27 11.03 18.89
CA LEU A 5 11.88 10.24 20.06
C LEU A 5 10.38 10.39 20.35
N THR A 6 9.84 11.60 20.22
CA THR A 6 8.42 11.88 20.44
C THR A 6 7.54 11.16 19.42
N SER A 7 7.91 11.18 18.13
CA SER A 7 7.18 10.46 17.07
C SER A 7 7.23 8.95 17.27
N LEU A 8 8.37 8.39 17.70
CA LEU A 8 8.49 6.96 18.01
C LEU A 8 7.64 6.54 19.22
N ILE A 9 7.64 7.33 20.30
CA ILE A 9 6.79 7.07 21.46
C ILE A 9 5.31 7.11 21.05
N LEU A 10 4.93 8.12 20.26
CA LEU A 10 3.55 8.25 19.79
C LEU A 10 3.15 7.09 18.87
N PHE A 11 4.03 6.67 17.95
CA PHE A 11 3.82 5.50 17.10
C PHE A 11 3.52 4.25 17.92
N TRP A 12 4.38 3.91 18.89
CA TRP A 12 4.17 2.73 19.73
C TRP A 12 2.92 2.86 20.61
N GLY A 13 2.62 4.07 21.10
CA GLY A 13 1.39 4.37 21.82
C GLY A 13 0.14 4.14 20.98
N LEU A 14 0.13 4.59 19.72
CA LEU A 14 -0.97 4.38 18.77
C LEU A 14 -1.10 2.91 18.35
N MET A 15 0.02 2.20 18.19
CA MET A 15 0.03 0.75 17.93
C MET A 15 -0.61 -0.02 19.09
N LEU A 16 -0.22 0.28 20.33
CA LEU A 16 -0.82 -0.31 21.54
C LEU A 16 -2.31 0.03 21.69
N LEU A 17 -2.67 1.28 21.41
CA LEU A 17 -4.07 1.70 21.40
C LEU A 17 -4.87 0.89 20.38
N THR A 18 -4.37 0.75 19.16
CA THR A 18 -5.03 -0.02 18.10
C THR A 18 -5.21 -1.48 18.48
N TYR A 19 -4.17 -2.10 19.06
CA TYR A 19 -4.26 -3.44 19.62
C TYR A 19 -5.39 -3.56 20.66
N PHE A 20 -5.48 -2.61 21.60
CA PHE A 20 -6.54 -2.61 22.62
C PHE A 20 -7.93 -2.43 22.00
N LEU A 21 -8.08 -1.54 21.00
CA LEU A 21 -9.34 -1.33 20.30
C LEU A 21 -9.77 -2.56 19.50
N MET A 22 -8.84 -3.29 18.88
CA MET A 22 -9.14 -4.53 18.16
C MET A 22 -9.55 -5.69 19.08
N GLN A 23 -9.06 -5.69 20.32
CA GLN A 23 -9.43 -6.69 21.33
C GLN A 23 -10.81 -6.40 21.94
N ASN A 24 -11.10 -5.14 22.25
CA ASN A 24 -12.29 -4.75 23.03
C ASN A 24 -13.43 -4.18 22.17
N GLY A 25 -13.19 -3.89 20.89
CA GLY A 25 -14.14 -3.21 20.00
C GLY A 25 -14.26 -1.71 20.27
N LEU A 26 -15.06 -1.02 19.46
CA LEU A 26 -15.30 0.43 19.56
C LEU A 26 -16.49 0.79 20.45
N SER A 27 -16.84 -0.08 21.42
CA SER A 27 -18.00 0.09 22.31
C SER A 27 -19.28 0.41 21.49
N ILE A 28 -19.96 1.52 21.77
CA ILE A 28 -21.22 1.94 21.13
C ILE A 28 -21.12 2.21 19.62
N PHE A 29 -19.91 2.44 19.08
CA PHE A 29 -19.72 2.75 17.66
C PHE A 29 -19.35 1.53 16.82
N ASN A 30 -19.20 0.36 17.43
CA ASN A 30 -18.70 -0.83 16.75
C ASN A 30 -19.57 -1.21 15.54
N ASP A 31 -20.88 -1.33 15.74
CA ASP A 31 -21.79 -1.81 14.70
C ASP A 31 -21.98 -0.78 13.58
N VAL A 32 -22.02 0.51 13.94
CA VAL A 32 -22.06 1.62 12.97
C VAL A 32 -20.80 1.63 12.11
N THR A 33 -19.62 1.51 12.73
CA THR A 33 -18.34 1.52 12.03
C THR A 33 -18.22 0.32 11.11
N LYS A 34 -18.61 -0.87 11.56
CA LYS A 34 -18.65 -2.08 10.73
C LYS A 34 -19.59 -1.90 9.54
N SER A 35 -20.84 -1.47 9.78
CA SER A 35 -21.84 -1.29 8.72
C SER A 35 -21.41 -0.24 7.70
N MET A 36 -20.85 0.89 8.13
CA MET A 36 -20.36 1.93 7.22
C MET A 36 -19.16 1.44 6.42
N SER A 37 -18.24 0.72 7.05
CA SER A 37 -17.10 0.14 6.35
C SER A 37 -17.54 -0.88 5.29
N HIS A 38 -18.44 -1.81 5.62
CA HIS A 38 -19.02 -2.73 4.62
C HIS A 38 -19.73 -1.99 3.49
N PHE A 39 -20.52 -0.96 3.81
CA PHE A 39 -21.17 -0.13 2.80
C PHE A 39 -20.16 0.54 1.86
N MET A 40 -19.08 1.12 2.41
CA MET A 40 -18.03 1.75 1.62
C MET A 40 -17.28 0.75 0.74
N LEU A 41 -17.01 -0.45 1.26
CA LEU A 41 -16.27 -1.47 0.52
C LEU A 41 -17.11 -2.12 -0.59
N GLU A 42 -18.43 -2.20 -0.45
CA GLU A 42 -19.27 -2.92 -1.41
C GLU A 42 -20.18 -2.02 -2.24
N LYS A 43 -20.94 -1.15 -1.58
CA LYS A 43 -22.02 -0.38 -2.22
C LYS A 43 -21.55 0.97 -2.75
N ALA A 44 -20.61 1.62 -2.07
CA ALA A 44 -20.12 2.94 -2.49
C ALA A 44 -19.31 2.90 -3.80
N LEU A 45 -18.79 1.73 -4.17
CA LEU A 45 -18.01 1.54 -5.40
C LEU A 45 -18.86 1.49 -6.68
N GLY A 46 -20.19 1.44 -6.55
CA GLY A 46 -21.11 1.47 -7.68
C GLY A 46 -20.91 0.31 -8.66
N PRO A 47 -21.21 0.49 -9.96
CA PRO A 47 -21.22 -0.59 -10.94
C PRO A 47 -19.84 -1.19 -11.23
N GLY A 48 -18.75 -0.53 -10.83
CA GLY A 48 -17.39 -1.04 -11.03
C GLY A 48 -17.09 -2.32 -10.24
N ILE A 49 -17.80 -2.57 -9.14
CA ILE A 49 -17.61 -3.77 -8.32
C ILE A 49 -18.10 -5.05 -9.00
N ASP A 50 -19.02 -4.93 -9.98
CA ASP A 50 -19.55 -6.06 -10.73
C ASP A 50 -18.59 -6.52 -11.85
N LEU A 51 -17.56 -5.71 -12.16
CA LEU A 51 -16.53 -6.05 -13.15
C LEU A 51 -15.50 -7.07 -12.61
N VAL A 52 -15.49 -7.30 -11.30
CA VAL A 52 -14.52 -8.15 -10.63
C VAL A 52 -15.17 -9.33 -9.93
N GLU A 53 -14.39 -10.40 -9.82
CA GLU A 53 -14.89 -11.62 -9.24
C GLU A 53 -14.84 -11.62 -7.71
N GLY A 54 -15.92 -12.11 -7.09
CA GLY A 54 -16.04 -12.25 -5.63
C GLY A 54 -15.93 -13.68 -5.13
N ARG A 55 -15.28 -14.59 -5.88
CA ARG A 55 -15.04 -15.97 -5.43
C ARG A 55 -14.00 -15.97 -4.31
N ASP A 56 -14.10 -16.92 -3.39
CA ASP A 56 -13.10 -17.07 -2.33
C ASP A 56 -11.68 -17.17 -2.92
N GLY A 57 -10.76 -16.34 -2.38
CA GLY A 57 -9.38 -16.23 -2.81
C GLY A 57 -9.15 -15.46 -4.12
N SER A 58 -10.17 -14.90 -4.77
CA SER A 58 -9.99 -14.09 -5.99
C SER A 58 -9.07 -12.89 -5.75
N ALA A 59 -9.21 -12.22 -4.62
CA ALA A 59 -8.38 -11.07 -4.29
C ALA A 59 -6.92 -11.49 -4.17
N SER A 60 -6.61 -12.47 -3.32
CA SER A 60 -5.23 -12.92 -3.12
C SER A 60 -4.54 -13.29 -4.44
N LYS A 61 -5.26 -13.97 -5.34
CA LYS A 61 -4.75 -14.34 -6.66
C LYS A 61 -4.49 -13.12 -7.55
N ALA A 62 -5.38 -12.13 -7.58
CA ALA A 62 -5.18 -10.91 -8.35
C ALA A 62 -3.93 -10.15 -7.89
N TRP A 63 -3.78 -9.97 -6.57
CA TRP A 63 -2.63 -9.32 -5.95
C TRP A 63 -1.32 -10.06 -6.24
N PHE A 64 -1.31 -11.40 -6.15
CA PHE A 64 -0.12 -12.20 -6.48
C PHE A 64 0.28 -12.09 -7.95
N ILE A 65 -0.67 -12.23 -8.87
CA ILE A 65 -0.38 -12.19 -10.31
C ILE A 65 0.16 -10.81 -10.71
N GLN A 66 -0.52 -9.74 -10.29
CA GLN A 66 -0.07 -8.38 -10.58
C GLN A 66 1.29 -8.08 -9.93
N GLY A 67 1.51 -8.54 -8.69
CA GLY A 67 2.79 -8.42 -8.00
C GLY A 67 3.96 -9.05 -8.74
N MET A 68 3.78 -10.28 -9.24
CA MET A 68 4.82 -10.95 -10.02
C MET A 68 5.11 -10.23 -11.35
N LEU A 69 4.09 -9.72 -12.03
CA LEU A 69 4.26 -8.95 -13.26
C LEU A 69 5.05 -7.66 -13.02
N TRP A 70 4.76 -6.97 -11.92
CA TRP A 70 5.50 -5.76 -11.54
C TRP A 70 6.95 -6.04 -11.15
N LEU A 71 7.27 -7.18 -10.54
CA LEU A 71 8.67 -7.55 -10.27
C LEU A 71 9.48 -7.71 -11.57
N ILE A 72 8.86 -8.24 -12.63
CA ILE A 72 9.50 -8.33 -13.95
C ILE A 72 9.78 -6.91 -14.46
N ALA A 73 8.76 -6.04 -14.49
CA ALA A 73 8.93 -4.65 -14.92
C ALA A 73 9.99 -3.90 -14.10
N ALA A 74 10.00 -4.07 -12.78
CA ALA A 74 10.97 -3.47 -11.87
C ALA A 74 12.40 -3.94 -12.18
N SER A 75 12.59 -5.23 -12.44
CA SER A 75 13.91 -5.78 -12.79
C SER A 75 14.43 -5.21 -14.11
N THR A 76 13.55 -5.02 -15.10
CA THR A 76 13.90 -4.38 -16.38
C THR A 76 14.33 -2.93 -16.17
N LEU A 77 13.55 -2.13 -15.46
CA LEU A 77 13.86 -0.73 -15.17
C LEU A 77 15.17 -0.59 -14.36
N ALA A 78 15.38 -1.49 -13.39
CA ALA A 78 16.61 -1.51 -12.60
C ALA A 78 17.82 -1.84 -13.48
N PHE A 79 17.69 -2.84 -14.35
CA PHE A 79 18.74 -3.18 -15.31
C PHE A 79 19.06 -2.01 -16.24
N GLU A 80 18.05 -1.38 -16.85
CA GLU A 80 18.22 -0.22 -17.73
C GLU A 80 18.90 0.96 -17.01
N GLY A 81 18.49 1.26 -15.78
CA GLY A 81 19.11 2.31 -14.96
C GLY A 81 20.57 2.02 -14.62
N LEU A 82 20.90 0.76 -14.29
CA LEU A 82 22.28 0.34 -14.03
C LEU A 82 23.13 0.32 -15.30
N TRP A 83 22.54 -0.07 -16.44
CA TRP A 83 23.21 -0.04 -17.74
C TRP A 83 23.56 1.38 -18.13
N LEU A 84 22.62 2.32 -18.03
CA LEU A 84 22.85 3.72 -18.37
C LEU A 84 23.89 4.39 -17.43
N LYS A 85 23.96 3.94 -16.17
CA LYS A 85 25.01 4.36 -15.24
C LYS A 85 26.41 3.89 -15.66
N GLN A 86 26.49 2.71 -16.29
CA GLN A 86 27.74 2.13 -16.77
C GLN A 86 28.15 2.68 -18.14
N ASP A 87 27.19 2.86 -19.05
CA ASP A 87 27.37 3.41 -20.40
C ASP A 87 26.31 4.49 -20.64
N PRO A 88 26.69 5.79 -20.61
CA PRO A 88 25.76 6.89 -20.83
C PRO A 88 25.07 6.87 -22.20
N THR A 89 25.59 6.11 -23.17
CA THR A 89 25.02 6.03 -24.52
C THR A 89 24.08 4.85 -24.75
N ALA A 90 23.94 3.95 -23.77
CA ALA A 90 23.22 2.68 -23.89
C ALA A 90 21.77 2.79 -24.40
N LEU A 91 21.07 3.87 -24.04
CA LEU A 91 19.65 4.07 -24.32
C LEU A 91 19.36 5.21 -25.32
N HIS A 92 20.39 5.73 -26.00
CA HIS A 92 20.24 6.88 -26.90
C HIS A 92 19.23 6.66 -28.04
N SER A 93 18.96 5.42 -28.45
CA SER A 93 17.95 5.13 -29.47
C SER A 93 16.52 5.51 -29.05
N LEU A 94 16.23 5.57 -27.74
CA LEU A 94 14.93 5.99 -27.21
C LEU A 94 14.67 7.50 -27.41
N SER A 95 15.74 8.30 -27.54
CA SER A 95 15.61 9.74 -27.82
C SER A 95 14.91 10.02 -29.15
N ALA A 96 15.00 9.10 -30.12
CA ALA A 96 14.26 9.18 -31.38
C ALA A 96 12.73 9.09 -31.19
N TRP A 97 12.28 8.53 -30.07
CA TRP A 97 10.88 8.44 -29.63
C TRP A 97 10.51 9.54 -28.63
N GLY A 98 11.39 10.51 -28.39
CA GLY A 98 11.18 11.60 -27.44
C GLY A 98 11.34 11.21 -25.97
N TYR A 99 11.91 10.03 -25.70
CA TYR A 99 12.16 9.56 -24.33
C TYR A 99 13.66 9.53 -24.05
N ASP A 100 14.10 10.38 -23.12
CA ASP A 100 15.51 10.52 -22.72
C ASP A 100 15.64 10.37 -21.20
N PRO A 101 15.61 9.13 -20.67
CA PRO A 101 15.65 8.92 -19.23
C PRO A 101 17.04 9.13 -18.66
N THR A 102 17.09 9.52 -17.39
CA THR A 102 18.33 9.48 -16.60
C THR A 102 18.46 8.15 -15.87
N ALA A 103 19.70 7.76 -15.53
CA ALA A 103 19.92 6.57 -14.71
C ALA A 103 19.18 6.66 -13.37
N SER A 104 19.16 7.84 -12.74
CA SER A 104 18.41 8.10 -11.51
C SER A 104 16.90 7.91 -11.67
N SER A 105 16.29 8.43 -12.74
CA SER A 105 14.85 8.32 -12.94
C SER A 105 14.42 6.87 -13.18
N LEU A 106 15.23 6.09 -13.89
CA LEU A 106 15.01 4.64 -14.08
C LEU A 106 15.12 3.86 -12.76
N ILE A 107 16.13 4.16 -11.94
CA ILE A 107 16.28 3.52 -10.63
C ILE A 107 15.13 3.91 -9.68
N TYR A 108 14.68 5.16 -9.66
CA TYR A 108 13.51 5.56 -8.88
C TYR A 108 12.23 4.86 -9.36
N ALA A 109 12.00 4.82 -10.67
CA ALA A 109 10.89 4.08 -11.26
C ALA A 109 10.93 2.59 -10.89
N SER A 110 12.11 1.97 -10.96
CA SER A 110 12.31 0.58 -10.55
C SER A 110 12.00 0.37 -9.07
N THR A 111 12.28 1.36 -8.22
CA THR A 111 12.02 1.29 -6.78
C THR A 111 10.51 1.31 -6.51
N TYR A 112 9.74 2.18 -7.17
CA TYR A 112 8.27 2.18 -7.05
C TYR A 112 7.65 0.89 -7.61
N ALA A 113 8.12 0.44 -8.77
CA ALA A 113 7.67 -0.82 -9.37
C ALA A 113 7.99 -2.02 -8.47
N ALA A 114 9.18 -2.08 -7.87
CA ALA A 114 9.60 -3.18 -7.00
C ALA A 114 8.86 -3.15 -5.66
N LEU A 115 8.87 -2.01 -4.97
CA LEU A 115 8.39 -1.91 -3.60
C LEU A 115 6.88 -1.91 -3.53
N TYR A 116 6.20 -1.09 -4.35
CA TYR A 116 4.74 -0.99 -4.33
C TYR A 116 4.09 -1.93 -5.33
N GLY A 117 4.63 -2.02 -6.55
CA GLY A 117 4.10 -2.91 -7.58
C GLY A 117 4.38 -4.38 -7.29
N GLY A 118 5.57 -4.72 -6.81
CA GLY A 118 5.99 -6.10 -6.58
C GLY A 118 5.76 -6.56 -5.16
N ILE A 119 6.71 -6.25 -4.28
CA ILE A 119 6.79 -6.72 -2.89
C ILE A 119 5.52 -6.34 -2.12
N GLY A 120 5.09 -5.08 -2.18
CA GLY A 120 3.88 -4.59 -1.52
C GLY A 120 2.64 -5.37 -1.93
N MET A 121 2.48 -5.62 -3.24
CA MET A 121 1.36 -6.42 -3.73
C MET A 121 1.41 -7.87 -3.26
N LEU A 122 2.60 -8.48 -3.23
CA LEU A 122 2.78 -9.85 -2.72
C LEU A 122 2.49 -9.95 -1.22
N LEU A 123 2.91 -8.96 -0.42
CA LEU A 123 2.64 -8.92 1.02
C LEU A 123 1.15 -8.71 1.31
N ILE A 124 0.49 -7.82 0.57
CA ILE A 124 -0.96 -7.63 0.67
C ILE A 124 -1.70 -8.91 0.24
N GLY A 125 -1.34 -9.49 -0.91
CA GLY A 125 -1.93 -10.75 -1.39
C GLY A 125 -1.78 -11.90 -0.37
N SER A 126 -0.61 -12.00 0.26
CA SER A 126 -0.35 -12.95 1.34
C SER A 126 -1.21 -12.68 2.57
N SER A 127 -1.37 -11.41 2.95
CA SER A 127 -2.19 -11.00 4.09
C SER A 127 -3.67 -11.34 3.86
N LEU A 128 -4.21 -11.02 2.68
CA LEU A 128 -5.57 -11.35 2.26
C LEU A 128 -5.81 -12.88 2.23
N HIS A 129 -4.79 -13.66 1.89
CA HIS A 129 -4.87 -15.12 1.90
C HIS A 129 -4.79 -15.70 3.33
N ILE A 130 -3.80 -15.29 4.12
CA ILE A 130 -3.48 -15.94 5.40
C ILE A 130 -4.42 -15.46 6.51
N MET A 131 -4.79 -14.17 6.54
CA MET A 131 -5.53 -13.57 7.65
C MET A 131 -6.90 -14.22 7.90
N PRO A 132 -7.79 -14.40 6.88
CA PRO A 132 -9.09 -15.02 7.12
C PRO A 132 -8.95 -16.43 7.69
N ARG A 133 -7.98 -17.20 7.17
CA ARG A 133 -7.66 -18.55 7.65
C ARG A 133 -7.21 -18.53 9.12
N LEU A 134 -6.33 -17.61 9.52
CA LEU A 134 -5.91 -17.49 10.92
C LEU A 134 -7.06 -17.05 11.82
N ALA A 135 -7.91 -16.13 11.36
CA ALA A 135 -9.08 -15.65 12.08
C ALA A 135 -10.24 -16.66 12.13
N GLY A 136 -10.21 -17.71 11.31
CA GLY A 136 -11.28 -18.70 11.20
C GLY A 136 -12.55 -18.13 10.57
N THR A 137 -12.40 -17.18 9.65
CA THR A 137 -13.51 -16.51 8.96
C THR A 137 -13.17 -16.31 7.48
N GLU A 138 -14.10 -15.73 6.72
CA GLU A 138 -13.90 -15.33 5.33
C GLU A 138 -13.41 -13.88 5.24
N LEU A 139 -12.81 -13.51 4.10
CA LEU A 139 -12.42 -12.13 3.85
C LEU A 139 -13.67 -11.24 3.79
N ALA A 140 -13.63 -10.07 4.44
CA ALA A 140 -14.80 -9.20 4.56
C ALA A 140 -15.39 -8.77 3.20
N SER A 141 -14.55 -8.59 2.17
CA SER A 141 -15.04 -8.44 0.79
C SER A 141 -13.96 -8.79 -0.25
N GLU A 142 -14.13 -9.94 -0.91
CA GLU A 142 -13.26 -10.39 -2.02
C GLU A 142 -13.33 -9.47 -3.24
N ARG A 143 -14.54 -8.99 -3.58
CA ARG A 143 -14.72 -8.08 -4.72
C ARG A 143 -13.99 -6.76 -4.50
N ASN A 144 -14.16 -6.15 -3.34
CA ASN A 144 -13.47 -4.92 -2.99
C ASN A 144 -11.95 -5.08 -3.10
N ALA A 145 -11.39 -6.09 -2.43
CA ALA A 145 -9.96 -6.31 -2.41
C ALA A 145 -9.42 -6.62 -3.82
N THR A 146 -10.19 -7.32 -4.66
CA THR A 146 -9.85 -7.54 -6.07
C THR A 146 -9.88 -6.23 -6.87
N LEU A 147 -10.92 -5.41 -6.76
CA LEU A 147 -11.01 -4.12 -7.46
C LEU A 147 -9.85 -3.19 -7.06
N VAL A 148 -9.56 -3.13 -5.76
CA VAL A 148 -8.48 -2.28 -5.22
C VAL A 148 -7.12 -2.70 -5.76
N SER A 149 -6.90 -3.97 -6.13
CA SER A 149 -5.65 -4.38 -6.80
C SER A 149 -5.41 -3.63 -8.11
N PHE A 150 -6.47 -3.35 -8.88
CA PHE A 150 -6.36 -2.60 -10.13
C PHE A 150 -6.13 -1.11 -9.88
N LEU A 151 -6.81 -0.53 -8.88
CA LEU A 151 -6.54 0.85 -8.44
C LEU A 151 -5.08 1.00 -7.98
N TRP A 152 -4.58 0.02 -7.22
CA TRP A 152 -3.21 -0.06 -6.77
C TRP A 152 -2.23 -0.13 -7.95
N THR A 153 -2.44 -1.06 -8.88
CA THR A 153 -1.60 -1.18 -10.09
C THR A 153 -1.60 0.10 -10.92
N LEU A 154 -2.76 0.76 -11.07
CA LEU A 154 -2.83 2.05 -11.76
C LEU A 154 -2.05 3.14 -11.01
N SER A 155 -2.13 3.16 -9.68
CA SER A 155 -1.36 4.09 -8.85
C SER A 155 0.16 3.86 -9.00
N VAL A 156 0.61 2.61 -9.01
CA VAL A 156 2.02 2.24 -9.20
C VAL A 156 2.47 2.67 -10.59
N LEU A 157 1.67 2.44 -11.63
CA LEU A 157 1.97 2.90 -12.99
C LEU A 157 2.15 4.42 -13.03
N ILE A 158 1.26 5.19 -12.40
CA ILE A 158 1.37 6.65 -12.33
C ILE A 158 2.64 7.06 -11.57
N LEU A 159 2.98 6.39 -10.47
CA LEU A 159 4.22 6.68 -9.71
C LEU A 159 5.50 6.35 -10.50
N VAL A 160 5.48 5.27 -11.29
CA VAL A 160 6.58 4.91 -12.20
C VAL A 160 6.77 5.98 -13.27
N VAL A 161 5.69 6.49 -13.86
CA VAL A 161 5.75 7.62 -14.81
C VAL A 161 6.22 8.90 -14.11
N ALA A 162 5.69 9.17 -12.91
CA ALA A 162 6.04 10.34 -12.11
C ALA A 162 7.51 10.36 -11.67
N ALA A 163 8.17 9.20 -11.62
CA ALA A 163 9.60 9.10 -11.34
C ALA A 163 10.48 9.63 -12.48
N HIS A 164 9.92 9.81 -13.68
CA HIS A 164 10.60 10.39 -14.82
C HIS A 164 10.32 11.89 -14.94
N ASP A 165 9.06 12.26 -14.76
CA ASP A 165 8.64 13.64 -14.66
C ASP A 165 7.47 13.75 -13.67
N SER A 166 7.67 14.47 -12.56
CA SER A 166 6.66 14.59 -11.51
C SER A 166 5.48 15.49 -11.90
N GLU A 167 5.64 16.33 -12.92
CA GLU A 167 4.63 17.30 -13.35
C GLU A 167 4.39 17.22 -14.86
N ILE A 168 3.20 16.75 -15.24
CA ILE A 168 2.80 16.63 -16.64
C ILE A 168 1.69 17.63 -16.92
N LEU A 169 1.89 18.52 -17.90
CA LEU A 169 0.91 19.54 -18.30
C LEU A 169 0.45 20.47 -17.16
N GLY A 170 1.34 20.79 -16.21
CA GLY A 170 1.01 21.62 -15.05
C GLY A 170 0.32 20.87 -13.90
N VAL A 171 0.19 19.54 -14.02
CA VAL A 171 -0.46 18.69 -13.03
C VAL A 171 0.59 17.83 -12.35
N ASN A 172 0.66 17.93 -11.01
CA ASN A 172 1.54 17.08 -10.20
C ASN A 172 1.00 15.65 -10.15
N ILE A 173 1.45 14.81 -11.09
CA ILE A 173 1.03 13.42 -11.21
C ILE A 173 1.59 12.55 -10.08
N PHE A 174 2.70 12.96 -9.47
CA PHE A 174 3.24 12.28 -8.30
C PHE A 174 2.26 12.31 -7.12
N LEU A 175 1.65 13.46 -6.86
CA LEU A 175 0.63 13.63 -5.83
C LEU A 175 -0.61 12.79 -6.12
N ILE A 176 -1.05 12.74 -7.39
CA ILE A 176 -2.19 11.93 -7.81
C ILE A 176 -1.91 10.45 -7.58
N GLY A 177 -0.77 9.95 -8.04
CA GLY A 177 -0.35 8.55 -7.85
C GLY A 177 -0.27 8.19 -6.37
N THR A 178 0.34 9.06 -5.56
CA THR A 178 0.46 8.87 -4.10
C THR A 178 -0.92 8.84 -3.42
N GLY A 179 -1.81 9.76 -3.79
CA GLY A 179 -3.17 9.82 -3.27
C GLY A 179 -3.98 8.56 -3.61
N MET A 180 -3.90 8.09 -4.85
CA MET A 180 -4.55 6.84 -5.29
C MET A 180 -4.00 5.62 -4.53
N HIS A 181 -2.68 5.55 -4.36
CA HIS A 181 -2.02 4.50 -3.61
C HIS A 181 -2.48 4.47 -2.14
N ALA A 182 -2.51 5.64 -1.48
CA ALA A 182 -2.98 5.77 -0.11
C ALA A 182 -4.46 5.35 0.05
N LEU A 183 -5.32 5.76 -0.90
CA LEU A 183 -6.72 5.33 -0.91
C LEU A 183 -6.86 3.81 -1.04
N GLY A 184 -6.09 3.20 -1.96
CA GLY A 184 -6.06 1.75 -2.11
C GLY A 184 -5.58 1.04 -0.84
N PHE A 185 -4.53 1.56 -0.20
CA PHE A 185 -4.01 1.01 1.04
C PHE A 185 -5.05 1.05 2.17
N ILE A 186 -5.70 2.19 2.36
CA ILE A 186 -6.77 2.36 3.37
C ILE A 186 -7.90 1.36 3.13
N ALA A 187 -8.33 1.16 1.88
CA ALA A 187 -9.37 0.20 1.55
C ALA A 187 -8.98 -1.24 1.94
N ILE A 188 -7.74 -1.65 1.67
CA ILE A 188 -7.22 -2.97 2.08
C ILE A 188 -7.14 -3.10 3.60
N VAL A 189 -6.65 -2.09 4.30
CA VAL A 189 -6.58 -2.09 5.77
C VAL A 189 -7.97 -2.22 6.38
N ILE A 190 -8.96 -1.46 5.89
CA ILE A 190 -10.36 -1.56 6.36
C ILE A 190 -10.90 -2.97 6.12
N ASN A 191 -10.65 -3.56 4.94
CA ASN A 191 -11.09 -4.92 4.61
C ASN A 191 -10.50 -5.96 5.57
N LEU A 192 -9.20 -5.87 5.85
CA LEU A 192 -8.52 -6.75 6.82
C LEU A 192 -9.01 -6.52 8.27
N LEU A 193 -9.23 -5.28 8.67
CA LEU A 193 -9.77 -4.96 10.00
C LEU A 193 -11.18 -5.52 10.19
N LEU A 194 -12.06 -5.40 9.19
CA LEU A 194 -13.39 -6.02 9.20
C LEU A 194 -13.29 -7.54 9.31
N THR A 195 -12.41 -8.16 8.51
CA THR A 195 -12.14 -9.60 8.55
C THR A 195 -11.75 -10.04 9.97
N ILE A 196 -10.85 -9.31 10.62
CA ILE A 196 -10.41 -9.59 12.00
C ILE A 196 -11.51 -9.31 13.02
N SER A 197 -12.39 -8.35 12.75
CA SER A 197 -13.49 -7.99 13.63
C SER A 197 -14.58 -9.07 13.70
N ASP A 198 -14.63 -9.95 12.70
CA ASP A 198 -15.54 -11.11 12.62
C ASP A 198 -14.80 -12.44 12.84
N ARG A 199 -13.62 -12.39 13.47
CA ARG A 199 -12.83 -13.58 13.81
C ARG A 199 -13.63 -14.52 14.71
N GLN A 200 -13.56 -15.82 14.41
CA GLN A 200 -14.21 -16.87 15.19
C GLN A 200 -13.28 -17.46 16.27
N ARG A 201 -11.98 -17.16 16.19
CA ARG A 201 -10.96 -17.61 17.15
C ARG A 201 -9.94 -16.51 17.46
N ALA A 202 -9.26 -16.66 18.59
CA ALA A 202 -8.16 -15.77 18.94
C ALA A 202 -7.06 -15.82 17.87
N LEU A 203 -6.57 -14.65 17.47
CA LEU A 203 -5.50 -14.56 16.49
C LEU A 203 -4.18 -15.11 17.09
N PRO A 204 -3.51 -16.04 16.40
CA PRO A 204 -2.17 -16.46 16.79
C PRO A 204 -1.15 -15.36 16.49
N VAL A 205 0.06 -15.46 17.06
CA VAL A 205 1.13 -14.46 16.90
C VAL A 205 1.38 -14.05 15.44
N PRO A 206 1.42 -14.96 14.44
CA PRO A 206 1.57 -14.55 13.04
C PRO A 206 0.47 -13.63 12.53
N GLY A 207 -0.78 -13.82 12.99
CA GLY A 207 -1.90 -12.95 12.63
C GLY A 207 -1.71 -11.54 13.19
N TRP A 208 -1.24 -11.43 14.43
CA TRP A 208 -0.89 -10.12 15.01
C TRP A 208 0.25 -9.43 14.26
N LEU A 209 1.30 -10.16 13.89
CA LEU A 209 2.40 -9.58 13.12
C LEU A 209 1.94 -9.06 11.76
N ILE A 210 1.07 -9.79 11.06
CA ILE A 210 0.53 -9.36 9.77
C ILE A 210 -0.26 -8.06 9.91
N ILE A 211 -1.25 -8.01 10.82
CA ILE A 211 -2.10 -6.82 10.94
C ILE A 211 -1.33 -5.61 11.47
N MET A 212 -0.41 -5.83 12.42
CA MET A 212 0.44 -4.74 12.93
C MET A 212 1.40 -4.23 11.85
N GLY A 213 1.92 -5.11 10.99
CA GLY A 213 2.70 -4.71 9.82
C GLY A 213 1.90 -3.88 8.82
N MET A 214 0.66 -4.28 8.52
CA MET A 214 -0.24 -3.51 7.66
C MET A 214 -0.65 -2.15 8.26
N LEU A 215 -0.72 -2.06 9.59
CA LEU A 215 -1.06 -0.82 10.28
C LEU A 215 0.13 0.11 10.52
N ALA A 216 1.36 -0.39 10.38
CA ALA A 216 2.57 0.36 10.71
C ALA A 216 2.70 1.65 9.88
N ASP A 217 2.47 1.58 8.57
CA ASP A 217 2.53 2.74 7.68
C ASP A 217 1.52 3.87 8.03
N PRO A 218 0.20 3.61 8.10
CA PRO A 218 -0.78 4.65 8.42
C PRO A 218 -0.62 5.17 9.85
N ILE A 219 -0.20 4.34 10.80
CA ILE A 219 0.06 4.78 12.18
C ILE A 219 1.33 5.63 12.25
N SER A 220 2.38 5.28 11.50
CA SER A 220 3.59 6.10 11.39
C SER A 220 3.29 7.46 10.76
N THR A 221 2.50 7.48 9.70
CA THR A 221 2.01 8.70 9.05
C THR A 221 1.20 9.56 10.03
N ALA A 222 0.25 8.97 10.76
CA ALA A 222 -0.50 9.69 11.78
C ALA A 222 0.40 10.26 12.89
N ALA A 223 1.36 9.47 13.38
CA ALA A 223 2.28 9.90 14.44
C ALA A 223 3.14 11.08 13.99
N THR A 224 3.65 11.06 12.76
CA THR A 224 4.49 12.16 12.23
C THR A 224 3.70 13.43 11.93
N ILE A 225 2.43 13.29 11.51
CA ILE A 225 1.51 14.43 11.34
C ILE A 225 1.19 15.07 12.69
N ILE A 226 0.78 14.27 13.68
CA ILE A 226 0.40 14.77 15.01
C ILE A 226 1.57 15.47 15.71
N THR A 227 2.78 14.95 15.53
CA THR A 227 4.00 15.56 16.09
C THR A 227 4.53 16.75 15.27
N GLY A 228 3.95 17.04 14.10
CA GLY A 228 4.45 18.06 13.17
C GLY A 228 5.78 17.68 12.50
N SER A 229 6.33 16.50 12.79
CA SER A 229 7.63 16.06 12.29
C SER A 229 7.63 15.78 10.79
N ILE A 230 6.46 15.60 10.16
CA ILE A 230 6.33 15.42 8.70
C ILE A 230 6.94 16.57 7.87
N GLN A 231 7.02 17.78 8.45
CA GLN A 231 7.64 18.95 7.82
C GLN A 231 9.17 18.99 8.04
N THR A 232 9.70 18.07 8.83
CA THR A 232 11.13 17.99 9.16
C THR A 232 11.78 16.85 8.38
N GLY A 233 13.05 17.03 7.98
CA GLY A 233 13.81 15.96 7.35
C GLY A 233 13.94 14.71 8.23
N ALA A 234 13.90 14.88 9.56
CA ALA A 234 13.95 13.78 10.51
C ALA A 234 12.65 12.95 10.56
N GLY A 235 11.48 13.59 10.45
CA GLY A 235 10.20 12.89 10.37
C GLY A 235 9.99 12.20 9.02
N GLN A 236 10.45 12.80 7.92
CA GLN A 236 10.47 12.16 6.60
C GLN A 236 11.42 10.95 6.57
N TRP A 237 12.59 11.07 7.21
CA TRP A 237 13.52 9.95 7.40
C TRP A 237 12.90 8.82 8.24
N LEU A 238 12.19 9.17 9.32
CA LEU A 238 11.46 8.20 10.15
C LEU A 238 10.39 7.46 9.36
N LEU A 239 9.58 8.16 8.56
CA LEU A 239 8.59 7.50 7.69
C LEU A 239 9.26 6.45 6.80
N ALA A 240 10.35 6.83 6.13
CA ALA A 240 11.09 5.90 5.28
C ALA A 240 11.58 4.65 6.03
N HIS A 241 12.10 4.78 7.26
CA HIS A 241 12.70 3.66 8.02
C HIS A 241 11.73 2.91 8.94
N MET A 242 10.55 3.47 9.22
CA MET A 242 9.51 2.78 10.01
C MET A 242 8.61 1.91 9.12
N ILE A 243 8.57 2.19 7.82
CA ILE A 243 7.86 1.42 6.81
C ILE A 243 8.76 0.29 6.25
N GLY A 244 10.08 0.44 6.35
CA GLY A 244 11.09 -0.58 5.99
C GLY A 244 12.46 0.01 5.71
#